data_AF-D1PXM2-F1
#
_entry.id   AF-D1PXM2-F1
#
_cell.length_a   1.000
_cell.length_b   1.000
_cell.length_c   1.000
_cell.angle_alpha   90.00
_cell.angle_beta   90.00
_cell.angle_gamma   90.00
#
_symmetry.space_group_name_H-M   'P 1'
#
loop_
_entity.id
_entity.type
_entity.pdbx_description
1 polymer ?
#
loop_
_entity_poly.entity_id
_entity_poly.type
_entity_poly.pdbx_seq_one_letter_code
_entity_poly.pdbx_strand_id
1 'polypeptide(L)'
;MNKCIFTIVAKNYIGLGQILEQSVRDHHDDIDFYIFVADEFTVMPNDLKSNIIIAKKCLEYTDSEWTDMSFKYDLTEFCTSIKPGCFQHLFDKGYDAVVYFDPDIYVFSPLTNIFDKLVNYDITLTPQIAGIHINYTGEHPEWAMNVNGIFNLGFCGMRSTKLTANILNWWRVRLMSNAYMDRSIGDFTDQKWMDWMPGFLGNDHLYVFRELGMNMAPWNFFEREIFVREDNQLFVRYRTNDNPQREDALVFLHFAGYDYQKMKEGIISRKRIENLQEYDDLSLATNIYCKAIIQHQATFDKYISYPYSYATYNNGDRIASFHRRLYHGMTEAGISYADPFATDKNTFHSQIKKKKMIISTNIDKLNKRNIEGVDKKKRMIGILFSLLYRVMGYKRYSLFIKSLYNYCRPELHTFLIYKTKH
;
A
#
# COMPACT_ATOMS: atom_id res chain seq x y z
N MET A 1 22.85 -6.48 -19.05
CA MET A 1 22.17 -6.00 -17.83
C MET A 1 21.23 -7.10 -17.39
N ASN A 2 21.49 -7.73 -16.25
CA ASN A 2 20.61 -8.71 -15.63
C ASN A 2 19.40 -7.97 -15.05
N LYS A 3 18.19 -8.35 -15.47
CA LYS A 3 16.95 -7.65 -15.15
C LYS A 3 16.03 -8.57 -14.36
N CYS A 4 15.39 -8.06 -13.32
CA CYS A 4 14.27 -8.76 -12.72
C CYS A 4 13.14 -7.83 -12.29
N ILE A 5 11.95 -8.41 -12.19
CA ILE A 5 10.77 -7.81 -11.63
C ILE A 5 10.39 -8.57 -10.36
N PHE A 6 9.82 -7.88 -9.37
CA PHE A 6 9.22 -8.53 -8.23
C PHE A 6 7.93 -7.87 -7.77
N THR A 7 7.16 -8.64 -7.01
CA THR A 7 5.99 -8.16 -6.27
C THR A 7 6.02 -8.67 -4.83
N ILE A 8 5.23 -8.05 -3.96
CA ILE A 8 5.08 -8.44 -2.56
C ILE A 8 3.61 -8.76 -2.29
N VAL A 9 3.37 -9.92 -1.70
CA VAL A 9 2.02 -10.42 -1.43
C VAL A 9 1.92 -10.98 -0.01
N ALA A 10 0.73 -10.96 0.56
CA ALA A 10 0.38 -11.96 1.56
C ALA A 10 0.01 -13.28 0.87
N LYS A 11 -0.01 -14.40 1.59
CA LYS A 11 -0.13 -15.70 0.92
C LYS A 11 -1.44 -15.87 0.13
N ASN A 12 -2.49 -15.13 0.48
CA ASN A 12 -3.75 -15.13 -0.27
C ASN A 12 -3.73 -14.32 -1.57
N TYR A 13 -2.69 -13.51 -1.79
CA TYR A 13 -2.50 -12.72 -3.02
C TYR A 13 -1.46 -13.34 -3.96
N ILE A 14 -0.87 -14.50 -3.63
CA ILE A 14 0.07 -15.21 -4.51
C ILE A 14 -0.53 -15.45 -5.90
N GLY A 15 -1.81 -15.84 -5.96
CA GLY A 15 -2.49 -16.05 -7.25
C GLY A 15 -2.54 -14.80 -8.13
N LEU A 16 -2.71 -13.60 -7.53
CA LEU A 16 -2.65 -12.33 -8.26
C LEU A 16 -1.22 -12.02 -8.72
N GLY A 17 -0.23 -12.23 -7.86
CA GLY A 17 1.18 -12.08 -8.23
C GLY A 17 1.60 -12.98 -9.40
N GLN A 18 1.01 -14.18 -9.51
CA GLN A 18 1.24 -15.08 -10.65
C GLN A 18 0.51 -14.65 -11.93
N ILE A 19 -0.62 -13.96 -11.82
CA ILE A 19 -1.31 -13.35 -12.99
C ILE A 19 -0.49 -12.15 -13.49
N LEU A 20 0.04 -11.33 -12.59
CA LEU A 20 1.01 -10.28 -12.93
C LEU A 20 2.25 -10.87 -13.62
N GLU A 21 2.84 -11.93 -13.05
CA GLU A 21 3.96 -12.67 -13.66
C GLU A 21 3.61 -13.08 -15.11
N GLN A 22 2.43 -13.66 -15.33
CA GLN A 22 2.00 -14.05 -16.67
C GLN A 22 1.90 -12.86 -17.63
N SER A 23 1.28 -11.74 -17.20
CA SER A 23 1.18 -10.54 -18.04
C SER A 23 2.55 -9.94 -18.40
N VAL A 24 3.57 -10.10 -17.55
CA VAL A 24 4.95 -9.73 -17.88
C VAL A 24 5.52 -10.68 -18.94
N ARG A 25 5.32 -12.00 -18.78
CA ARG A 25 5.81 -13.03 -19.70
C ARG A 25 5.22 -12.93 -21.09
N ASP A 26 3.99 -12.44 -21.21
CA ASP A 26 3.36 -12.18 -22.52
C ASP A 26 4.13 -11.14 -23.37
N HIS A 27 5.03 -10.36 -22.74
CA HIS A 27 5.87 -9.37 -23.41
C HIS A 27 7.38 -9.58 -23.25
N HIS A 28 7.83 -10.33 -22.22
CA HIS A 28 9.24 -10.49 -21.87
C HIS A 28 9.56 -11.92 -21.41
N ASP A 29 10.27 -12.67 -22.25
CA ASP A 29 10.82 -13.98 -21.89
C ASP A 29 12.18 -13.89 -21.20
N ASP A 30 12.85 -12.72 -21.28
CA ASP A 30 14.23 -12.49 -20.83
C ASP A 30 14.36 -11.85 -19.44
N ILE A 31 13.24 -11.65 -18.72
CA ILE A 31 13.22 -11.00 -17.40
C ILE A 31 12.83 -12.02 -16.33
N ASP A 32 13.63 -12.12 -15.27
CA ASP A 32 13.27 -12.95 -14.11
C ASP A 32 12.17 -12.30 -13.28
N PHE A 33 11.29 -13.11 -12.69
CA PHE A 33 10.16 -12.62 -11.90
C PHE A 33 10.09 -13.29 -10.54
N TYR A 34 9.97 -12.51 -9.46
CA TYR A 34 9.90 -13.02 -8.09
C TYR A 34 8.64 -12.56 -7.35
N ILE A 35 8.11 -13.43 -6.49
CA ILE A 35 6.97 -13.13 -5.61
C ILE A 35 7.44 -13.27 -4.17
N PHE A 36 7.58 -12.17 -3.46
CA PHE A 36 7.91 -12.18 -2.03
C PHE A 36 6.65 -12.29 -1.18
N VAL A 37 6.61 -13.28 -0.29
CA VAL A 37 5.49 -13.53 0.61
C VAL A 37 5.78 -12.90 1.97
N ALA A 38 5.09 -11.80 2.28
CA ALA A 38 5.11 -11.09 3.56
C ALA A 38 4.14 -11.72 4.57
N ASP A 39 4.17 -13.05 4.66
CA ASP A 39 3.26 -13.90 5.42
C ASP A 39 3.93 -15.25 5.70
N GLU A 40 3.31 -16.10 6.51
CA GLU A 40 3.84 -17.42 6.87
C GLU A 40 2.86 -18.55 6.49
N PHE A 41 3.43 -19.72 6.22
CA PHE A 41 2.67 -20.95 6.02
C PHE A 41 2.82 -21.83 7.25
N THR A 42 1.71 -22.23 7.87
CA THR A 42 1.72 -23.25 8.93
C THR A 42 2.22 -24.59 8.38
N VAL A 43 1.78 -24.92 7.16
CA VAL A 43 2.25 -26.08 6.38
C VAL A 43 2.61 -25.57 5.00
N MET A 44 3.86 -25.78 4.58
CA MET A 44 4.34 -25.36 3.27
C MET A 44 3.60 -26.12 2.16
N PRO A 45 3.10 -25.44 1.11
CA PRO A 45 2.58 -26.12 -0.07
C PRO A 45 3.70 -26.90 -0.76
N ASN A 46 3.44 -28.17 -1.09
CA ASN A 46 4.43 -29.06 -1.73
C ASN A 46 4.79 -28.64 -3.16
N ASP A 47 3.93 -27.85 -3.80
CA ASP A 47 4.01 -27.44 -5.21
C ASP A 47 4.21 -25.91 -5.34
N LEU A 48 4.83 -25.30 -4.34
CA LEU A 48 5.17 -23.88 -4.40
C LEU A 48 6.27 -23.65 -5.45
N LYS A 49 6.02 -22.76 -6.42
CA LYS A 49 7.01 -22.42 -7.45
C LYS A 49 8.28 -21.83 -6.81
N SER A 50 9.43 -22.10 -7.41
CA SER A 50 10.75 -21.69 -6.91
C SER A 50 10.96 -20.17 -6.86
N ASN A 51 10.23 -19.41 -7.67
CA ASN A 51 10.28 -17.96 -7.68
C ASN A 51 9.37 -17.30 -6.63
N ILE A 52 8.62 -18.09 -5.85
CA ILE A 52 7.86 -17.63 -4.70
C ILE A 52 8.74 -17.77 -3.44
N ILE A 53 9.09 -16.64 -2.84
CA ILE A 53 10.07 -16.56 -1.75
C ILE A 53 9.38 -16.13 -0.46
N ILE A 54 9.56 -16.89 0.62
CA ILE A 54 9.10 -16.47 1.95
C ILE A 54 10.04 -15.37 2.46
N ALA A 55 9.55 -14.13 2.52
CA ALA A 55 10.37 -12.95 2.76
C ALA A 55 11.17 -13.04 4.09
N LYS A 56 10.53 -13.52 5.16
CA LYS A 56 11.17 -13.72 6.48
C LYS A 56 12.49 -14.50 6.40
N LYS A 57 12.62 -15.43 5.46
CA LYS A 57 13.78 -16.32 5.35
C LYS A 57 14.98 -15.70 4.63
N CYS A 58 14.84 -14.55 3.99
CA CYS A 58 15.86 -14.02 3.08
C CYS A 58 16.13 -12.52 3.20
N LEU A 59 15.24 -11.71 3.76
CA LEU A 59 15.39 -10.25 3.77
C LEU A 59 16.26 -9.70 4.91
N GLU A 60 16.95 -10.56 5.65
CA GLU A 60 17.89 -10.20 6.73
C GLU A 60 17.29 -9.31 7.84
N TYR A 61 15.98 -9.42 8.10
CA TYR A 61 15.40 -8.89 9.33
C TYR A 61 15.65 -9.88 10.47
N THR A 62 16.01 -9.37 11.64
CA THR A 62 16.04 -10.18 12.85
C THR A 62 14.63 -10.64 13.21
N ASP A 63 14.52 -11.74 13.97
CA ASP A 63 13.22 -12.23 14.44
C ASP A 63 12.45 -11.17 15.23
N SER A 64 13.16 -10.33 16.00
CA SER A 64 12.56 -9.24 16.76
C SER A 64 11.99 -8.14 15.86
N GLU A 65 12.72 -7.71 14.83
CA GLU A 65 12.25 -6.69 13.89
C GLU A 65 11.04 -7.20 13.10
N TRP A 66 11.11 -8.43 12.61
CA TRP A 66 10.03 -9.05 11.86
C TRP A 66 8.75 -9.19 12.71
N THR A 67 8.90 -9.61 13.97
CA THR A 67 7.79 -9.73 14.93
C THR A 67 7.19 -8.37 15.27
N ASP A 68 8.02 -7.36 15.54
CA ASP A 68 7.56 -6.00 15.83
C ASP A 68 6.81 -5.39 14.63
N MET A 69 7.40 -5.46 13.44
CA MET A 69 6.80 -4.93 12.21
C MET A 69 5.49 -5.64 11.85
N SER A 70 5.46 -6.98 11.86
CA SER A 70 4.25 -7.76 11.52
C SER A 70 3.11 -7.58 12.54
N PHE A 71 3.42 -7.21 13.78
CA PHE A 71 2.41 -6.89 14.79
C PHE A 71 1.92 -5.44 14.69
N LYS A 72 2.83 -4.46 14.61
CA LYS A 72 2.46 -3.04 14.69
C LYS A 72 1.86 -2.49 13.40
N TYR A 73 2.24 -3.05 12.25
CA TYR A 73 1.69 -2.66 10.97
C TYR A 73 0.48 -3.50 10.61
N ASP A 74 -0.49 -2.90 9.95
CA ASP A 74 -1.51 -3.67 9.25
C ASP A 74 -0.91 -4.41 8.03
N LEU A 75 -1.76 -5.19 7.35
CA LEU A 75 -1.36 -5.98 6.19
C LEU A 75 -0.65 -5.14 5.12
N THR A 76 -1.21 -3.97 4.78
CA THR A 76 -0.71 -3.12 3.69
C THR A 76 0.55 -2.39 4.13
N GLU A 77 0.54 -1.82 5.32
CA GLU A 77 1.71 -1.19 5.96
C GLU A 77 2.89 -2.18 6.04
N PHE A 78 2.63 -3.45 6.41
CA PHE A 78 3.69 -4.46 6.53
C PHE A 78 4.25 -4.88 5.17
N CYS A 79 3.39 -5.25 4.20
CA CYS A 79 3.83 -5.63 2.86
C CYS A 79 4.70 -4.54 2.20
N THR A 80 4.30 -3.28 2.36
CA THR A 80 5.04 -2.15 1.79
C THR A 80 6.36 -1.88 2.55
N SER A 81 6.39 -2.10 3.87
CA SER A 81 7.57 -1.83 4.70
C SER A 81 8.82 -2.67 4.35
N ILE A 82 8.63 -3.86 3.76
CA ILE A 82 9.74 -4.77 3.44
C ILE A 82 10.31 -4.58 2.02
N LYS A 83 9.72 -3.70 1.22
CA LYS A 83 10.12 -3.42 -0.17
C LYS A 83 11.61 -3.06 -0.34
N PRO A 84 12.23 -2.23 0.54
CA PRO A 84 13.67 -1.99 0.47
C PRO A 84 14.49 -3.29 0.60
N GLY A 85 14.09 -4.17 1.52
CA GLY A 85 14.75 -5.46 1.72
C GLY A 85 14.68 -6.35 0.50
N CYS A 86 13.55 -6.38 -0.20
CA CYS A 86 13.41 -7.15 -1.44
C CYS A 86 14.35 -6.65 -2.54
N PHE A 87 14.47 -5.32 -2.71
CA PHE A 87 15.44 -4.73 -3.65
C PHE A 87 16.88 -5.12 -3.29
N GLN A 88 17.26 -4.99 -2.01
CA GLN A 88 18.60 -5.36 -1.53
C GLN A 88 18.92 -6.82 -1.84
N HIS A 89 18.02 -7.74 -1.47
CA HIS A 89 18.19 -9.17 -1.73
C HIS A 89 18.37 -9.50 -3.22
N LEU A 90 17.65 -8.80 -4.10
CA LEU A 90 17.79 -9.00 -5.55
C LEU A 90 19.09 -8.40 -6.11
N PHE A 91 19.53 -7.25 -5.59
CA PHE A 91 20.85 -6.71 -5.96
C PHE A 91 21.99 -7.61 -5.47
N ASP A 92 21.88 -8.21 -4.28
CA ASP A 92 22.86 -9.16 -3.74
C ASP A 92 22.88 -10.48 -4.55
N LYS A 93 21.77 -10.84 -5.19
CA LYS A 93 21.70 -11.93 -6.18
C LYS A 93 22.40 -11.62 -7.51
N GLY A 94 22.85 -10.38 -7.73
CA GLY A 94 23.58 -9.97 -8.93
C GLY A 94 22.70 -9.42 -10.06
N TYR A 95 21.47 -8.96 -9.76
CA TYR A 95 20.69 -8.19 -10.73
C TYR A 95 21.22 -6.76 -10.84
N ASP A 96 21.25 -6.23 -12.06
CA ASP A 96 21.71 -4.86 -12.33
C ASP A 96 20.56 -3.86 -12.26
N ALA A 97 19.34 -4.28 -12.63
CA ALA A 97 18.14 -3.46 -12.62
C ALA A 97 16.95 -4.26 -12.10
N VAL A 98 16.27 -3.70 -11.12
CA VAL A 98 15.15 -4.33 -10.43
C VAL A 98 13.94 -3.41 -10.52
N VAL A 99 12.77 -3.99 -10.82
CA VAL A 99 11.50 -3.27 -10.86
C VAL A 99 10.50 -3.91 -9.89
N TYR A 100 9.84 -3.08 -9.10
CA TYR A 100 8.71 -3.47 -8.27
C TYR A 100 7.39 -3.16 -9.00
N PHE A 101 6.44 -4.10 -8.88
CA PHE A 101 5.03 -3.87 -9.17
C PHE A 101 4.13 -4.32 -8.01
N ASP A 102 3.09 -3.54 -7.68
CA ASP A 102 2.00 -4.00 -6.83
C ASP A 102 1.31 -5.24 -7.44
N PRO A 103 0.85 -6.20 -6.62
CA PRO A 103 0.39 -7.50 -7.11
C PRO A 103 -0.93 -7.48 -7.88
N ASP A 104 -1.66 -6.36 -7.83
CA ASP A 104 -2.88 -6.09 -8.59
C ASP A 104 -2.63 -5.18 -9.80
N ILE A 105 -1.40 -5.18 -10.32
CA ILE A 105 -1.06 -4.61 -11.62
C ILE A 105 -1.21 -5.66 -12.73
N TYR A 106 -1.59 -5.20 -13.92
CA TYR A 106 -1.52 -5.98 -15.15
C TYR A 106 -0.75 -5.20 -16.22
N VAL A 107 0.12 -5.89 -16.95
CA VAL A 107 0.93 -5.32 -18.03
C VAL A 107 0.23 -5.51 -19.37
N PHE A 108 0.22 -4.46 -20.19
CA PHE A 108 -0.46 -4.40 -21.50
C PHE A 108 0.49 -4.15 -22.67
N SER A 109 1.70 -3.65 -22.40
CA SER A 109 2.71 -3.36 -23.42
C SER A 109 4.12 -3.68 -22.92
N PRO A 110 5.12 -3.79 -23.83
CA PRO A 110 6.50 -4.03 -23.44
C PRO A 110 7.07 -2.99 -22.45
N LEU A 111 7.72 -3.48 -21.41
CA LEU A 111 8.40 -2.72 -20.36
C LEU A 111 9.82 -2.24 -20.72
N THR A 112 10.26 -2.39 -21.98
CA THR A 112 11.64 -2.11 -22.43
C THR A 112 12.11 -0.71 -22.04
N ASN A 113 11.26 0.30 -22.23
CA ASN A 113 11.58 1.70 -21.89
C ASN A 113 11.94 1.89 -20.41
N ILE A 114 11.39 1.09 -19.49
CA ILE A 114 11.74 1.17 -18.05
C ILE A 114 13.22 0.83 -17.87
N PHE A 115 13.65 -0.28 -18.45
CA PHE A 115 15.02 -0.74 -18.33
C PHE A 115 16.00 0.14 -19.10
N ASP A 116 15.60 0.69 -20.25
CA ASP A 116 16.41 1.65 -21.01
C ASP A 116 16.70 2.92 -20.19
N LYS A 117 15.74 3.41 -19.39
CA LYS A 117 15.99 4.52 -18.45
C LYS A 117 16.87 4.09 -17.29
N LEU A 118 16.67 2.90 -16.74
CA LEU A 118 17.52 2.37 -15.66
C LEU A 118 18.98 2.16 -16.08
N VAL A 119 19.33 2.17 -17.38
CA VAL A 119 20.73 2.23 -17.82
C VAL A 119 21.41 3.51 -17.35
N ASN A 120 20.70 4.64 -17.38
CA ASN A 120 21.26 5.97 -17.14
C ASN A 120 20.87 6.57 -15.78
N TYR A 121 19.70 6.19 -15.25
CA TYR A 121 19.15 6.70 -14.00
C TYR A 121 19.18 5.62 -12.91
N ASP A 122 19.38 6.05 -11.66
CA ASP A 122 19.45 5.15 -10.52
C ASP A 122 18.07 4.74 -10.02
N ILE A 123 17.09 5.64 -10.11
CA ILE A 123 15.71 5.41 -9.66
C ILE A 123 14.74 5.92 -10.72
N THR A 124 13.71 5.12 -10.99
CA THR A 124 12.59 5.50 -11.85
C THR A 124 11.27 5.43 -11.10
N LEU A 125 10.45 6.48 -11.22
CA LEU A 125 9.13 6.58 -10.58
C LEU A 125 8.07 7.04 -11.57
N THR A 126 6.80 6.90 -11.17
CA THR A 126 5.65 7.51 -11.84
C THR A 126 4.93 8.45 -10.87
N PRO A 127 4.49 9.64 -11.30
CA PRO A 127 3.70 10.51 -10.45
C PRO A 127 2.32 9.89 -10.25
N GLN A 128 1.67 10.25 -9.15
CA GLN A 128 0.32 9.77 -8.88
C GLN A 128 -0.71 10.45 -9.84
N ILE A 129 -0.46 11.69 -10.24
CA ILE A 129 -1.16 12.46 -11.29
C ILE A 129 -0.10 13.08 -12.23
N ALA A 130 -0.32 13.01 -13.54
CA ALA A 130 0.67 13.44 -14.53
C ALA A 130 0.39 14.83 -15.13
N GLY A 131 -0.88 15.24 -15.20
CA GLY A 131 -1.30 16.52 -15.73
C GLY A 131 -1.17 17.68 -14.75
N ILE A 132 -1.03 18.89 -15.29
CA ILE A 132 -1.19 20.14 -14.55
C ILE A 132 -2.66 20.54 -14.70
N HIS A 133 -3.45 20.40 -13.62
CA HIS A 133 -4.89 20.65 -13.66
C HIS A 133 -5.22 22.03 -13.11
N ILE A 134 -5.64 22.96 -13.97
CA ILE A 134 -6.01 24.34 -13.53
C ILE A 134 -7.30 24.30 -12.73
N ASN A 135 -8.26 23.48 -13.19
CA ASN A 135 -9.52 23.22 -12.50
C ASN A 135 -9.58 21.73 -12.19
N TYR A 136 -9.11 21.35 -11.00
CA TYR A 136 -9.06 19.95 -10.60
C TYR A 136 -10.46 19.33 -10.52
N THR A 137 -10.69 18.26 -11.29
CA THR A 137 -11.96 17.52 -11.38
C THR A 137 -11.88 16.08 -10.86
N GLY A 138 -10.76 15.69 -10.24
CA GLY A 138 -10.58 14.34 -9.73
C GLY A 138 -11.51 14.01 -8.56
N GLU A 139 -11.88 12.73 -8.46
CA GLU A 139 -12.84 12.24 -7.48
C GLU A 139 -12.28 12.23 -6.05
N HIS A 140 -10.95 12.17 -5.93
CA HIS A 140 -10.25 12.38 -4.67
C HIS A 140 -9.83 13.83 -4.54
N PRO A 141 -10.06 14.49 -3.38
CA PRO A 141 -9.66 15.88 -3.23
C PRO A 141 -8.14 16.02 -3.29
N GLU A 142 -7.63 17.11 -3.87
CA GLU A 142 -6.18 17.31 -4.11
C GLU A 142 -5.32 17.17 -2.85
N TRP A 143 -5.81 17.61 -1.69
CA TRP A 143 -5.08 17.46 -0.43
C TRP A 143 -4.77 15.99 -0.09
N ALA A 144 -5.54 15.03 -0.63
CA ALA A 144 -5.28 13.61 -0.44
C ALA A 144 -3.94 13.19 -1.07
N MET A 145 -3.54 13.81 -2.19
CA MET A 145 -2.22 13.59 -2.79
C MET A 145 -1.11 14.06 -1.88
N ASN A 146 -1.27 15.26 -1.29
CA ASN A 146 -0.26 15.85 -0.41
C ASN A 146 0.04 14.98 0.83
N VAL A 147 -0.93 14.18 1.27
CA VAL A 147 -0.77 13.31 2.45
C VAL A 147 -0.53 11.84 2.11
N ASN A 148 -0.88 11.38 0.90
CA ASN A 148 -0.62 10.00 0.46
C ASN A 148 0.71 9.86 -0.30
N GLY A 149 1.25 10.95 -0.86
CA GLY A 149 2.47 10.97 -1.69
C GLY A 149 2.20 11.49 -3.09
N ILE A 150 3.19 12.15 -3.70
CA ILE A 150 3.09 12.71 -5.06
C ILE A 150 3.52 11.68 -6.13
N PHE A 151 4.24 10.64 -5.73
CA PHE A 151 4.56 9.47 -6.56
C PHE A 151 3.63 8.32 -6.19
N ASN A 152 3.31 7.47 -7.18
CA ASN A 152 2.62 6.23 -6.90
C ASN A 152 3.59 5.04 -6.88
N LEU A 153 3.63 4.34 -5.74
CA LEU A 153 4.60 3.27 -5.45
C LEU A 153 4.07 1.86 -5.71
N GLY A 154 2.97 1.76 -6.46
CA GLY A 154 2.64 0.56 -7.21
C GLY A 154 3.66 0.24 -8.30
N PHE A 155 4.50 1.21 -8.67
CA PHE A 155 5.67 1.00 -9.51
C PHE A 155 6.91 1.71 -8.92
N CYS A 156 8.04 1.04 -8.93
CA CYS A 156 9.35 1.65 -8.69
C CYS A 156 10.44 0.82 -9.37
N GLY A 157 11.31 1.47 -10.15
CA GLY A 157 12.49 0.84 -10.74
C GLY A 157 13.76 1.39 -10.10
N MET A 158 14.74 0.53 -9.88
CA MET A 158 16.03 0.90 -9.31
C MET A 158 17.18 0.17 -10.01
N ARG A 159 18.31 0.86 -10.21
CA ARG A 159 19.57 0.30 -10.71
C ARG A 159 20.50 -0.02 -9.53
N SER A 160 21.24 -1.11 -9.62
CA SER A 160 22.26 -1.50 -8.65
C SER A 160 23.45 -0.55 -8.69
N THR A 161 23.45 0.45 -7.82
CA THR A 161 24.57 1.38 -7.61
C THR A 161 24.78 1.68 -6.14
N LYS A 162 25.94 2.26 -5.80
CA LYS A 162 26.23 2.71 -4.44
C LYS A 162 25.22 3.77 -3.95
N LEU A 163 24.74 4.62 -4.85
CA LEU A 163 23.72 5.62 -4.53
C LEU A 163 22.39 4.96 -4.17
N THR A 164 21.93 4.02 -5.00
CA THR A 164 20.72 3.24 -4.73
C THR A 164 20.84 2.47 -3.42
N ALA A 165 21.99 1.85 -3.13
CA ALA A 165 22.21 1.15 -1.86
C ALA A 165 22.05 2.08 -0.64
N ASN A 166 22.55 3.32 -0.71
CA ASN A 166 22.36 4.31 0.34
C ASN A 166 20.88 4.70 0.51
N ILE A 167 20.14 4.84 -0.60
CA ILE A 167 18.71 5.16 -0.56
C ILE A 167 17.90 4.00 0.00
N LEU A 168 18.22 2.76 -0.35
CA LEU A 168 17.58 1.57 0.20
C LEU A 168 17.83 1.44 1.70
N ASN A 169 19.06 1.66 2.16
CA ASN A 169 19.37 1.69 3.59
C ASN A 169 18.61 2.82 4.31
N TRP A 170 18.58 4.01 3.70
CA TRP A 170 17.82 5.13 4.22
C TRP A 170 16.34 4.75 4.37
N TRP A 171 15.71 4.26 3.30
CA TRP A 171 14.30 3.90 3.24
C TRP A 171 13.96 2.78 4.21
N ARG A 172 14.76 1.70 4.25
CA ARG A 172 14.60 0.56 5.16
C ARG A 172 14.50 1.00 6.62
N VAL A 173 15.43 1.83 7.09
CA VAL A 173 15.43 2.32 8.48
C VAL A 173 14.16 3.08 8.81
N ARG A 174 13.61 3.87 7.88
CA ARG A 174 12.36 4.61 8.12
C ARG A 174 11.17 3.68 8.10
N LEU A 175 11.08 2.76 7.14
CA LEU A 175 9.95 1.83 7.06
C LEU A 175 9.89 0.83 8.22
N MET A 176 11.00 0.59 8.90
CA MET A 176 10.99 -0.17 10.15
C MET A 176 10.18 0.54 11.25
N SER A 177 10.00 1.86 11.23
CA SER A 177 9.30 2.60 12.30
C SER A 177 8.16 3.51 11.82
N ASN A 178 8.08 3.83 10.54
CA ASN A 178 7.22 4.87 9.98
C ASN A 178 6.56 4.45 8.65
N ALA A 179 6.16 3.17 8.52
CA ALA A 179 5.37 2.69 7.39
C ALA A 179 3.85 2.79 7.64
N TYR A 180 3.42 3.61 8.60
CA TYR A 180 2.01 3.75 8.94
C TYR A 180 1.21 4.51 7.88
N MET A 181 -0.07 4.22 7.77
CA MET A 181 -1.06 5.07 7.10
C MET A 181 -1.56 6.12 8.11
N ASP A 182 -0.70 7.09 8.44
CA ASP A 182 -1.01 8.20 9.35
C ASP A 182 -0.81 9.57 8.71
N ARG A 183 -1.87 10.02 8.03
CA ARG A 183 -1.94 11.34 7.40
C ARG A 183 -1.77 12.51 8.36
N SER A 184 -1.95 12.30 9.68
CA SER A 184 -1.87 13.41 10.65
C SER A 184 -0.44 13.90 10.88
N ILE A 185 0.55 13.03 10.63
CA ILE A 185 1.98 13.31 10.75
C ILE A 185 2.72 13.23 9.41
N GLY A 186 1.98 12.98 8.33
CA GLY A 186 2.55 12.88 6.99
C GLY A 186 3.21 11.53 6.70
N ASP A 187 2.77 10.46 7.36
CA ASP A 187 3.15 9.08 7.02
C ASP A 187 2.09 8.46 6.10
N PHE A 188 2.54 7.81 5.04
CA PHE A 188 1.67 6.98 4.20
C PHE A 188 2.50 5.87 3.55
N THR A 189 2.59 4.76 4.28
CA THR A 189 3.33 3.55 3.90
C THR A 189 4.76 3.86 3.45
N ASP A 190 5.28 3.07 2.53
CA ASP A 190 6.52 3.29 1.81
C ASP A 190 6.47 4.47 0.82
N GLN A 191 5.27 4.79 0.31
CA GLN A 191 5.07 5.70 -0.81
C GLN A 191 5.49 7.14 -0.51
N LYS A 192 5.07 7.66 0.65
CA LYS A 192 5.30 9.06 1.01
C LYS A 192 6.78 9.42 1.12
N TRP A 193 7.62 8.45 1.41
CA TRP A 193 9.07 8.61 1.49
C TRP A 193 9.69 8.89 0.12
N MET A 194 9.05 8.50 -0.98
CA MET A 194 9.58 8.79 -2.32
C MET A 194 9.41 10.24 -2.75
N ASP A 195 8.60 11.04 -2.05
CA ASP A 195 8.49 12.49 -2.26
C ASP A 195 9.82 13.21 -2.01
N TRP A 196 10.75 12.60 -1.28
CA TRP A 196 12.08 13.13 -1.02
C TRP A 196 13.05 12.95 -2.19
N MET A 197 12.76 12.04 -3.13
CA MET A 197 13.69 11.67 -4.20
C MET A 197 14.12 12.88 -5.05
N PRO A 198 13.24 13.80 -5.50
CA PRO A 198 13.66 14.98 -6.25
C PRO A 198 14.66 15.86 -5.48
N GLY A 199 14.50 15.98 -4.15
CA GLY A 199 15.40 16.76 -3.31
C GLY A 199 16.75 16.09 -3.06
N PHE A 200 16.80 14.76 -3.04
CA PHE A 200 18.06 14.00 -2.84
C PHE A 200 18.84 13.76 -4.13
N LEU A 201 18.13 13.60 -5.25
CA LEU A 201 18.70 13.07 -6.49
C LEU A 201 18.81 14.10 -7.61
N GLY A 202 18.05 15.19 -7.53
CA GLY A 202 17.87 16.09 -8.67
C GLY A 202 17.36 15.34 -9.90
N ASN A 203 17.75 15.81 -11.08
CA ASN A 203 17.35 15.22 -12.36
C ASN A 203 18.40 14.25 -12.93
N ASP A 204 19.58 14.14 -12.32
CA ASP A 204 20.69 13.34 -12.86
C ASP A 204 20.54 11.85 -12.52
N HIS A 205 19.90 11.54 -11.40
CA HIS A 205 19.76 10.18 -10.88
C HIS A 205 18.31 9.68 -10.83
N LEU A 206 17.33 10.58 -10.91
CA LEU A 206 15.90 10.27 -10.89
C LEU A 206 15.27 10.50 -12.25
N TYR A 207 14.61 9.48 -12.79
CA TYR A 207 13.72 9.63 -13.92
C TYR A 207 12.26 9.48 -13.50
N VAL A 208 11.42 10.43 -13.88
CA VAL A 208 9.98 10.38 -13.61
C VAL A 208 9.26 10.15 -14.93
N PHE A 209 8.72 8.95 -15.11
CA PHE A 209 7.84 8.61 -16.22
C PHE A 209 6.54 9.41 -16.11
N ARG A 210 6.20 10.18 -17.15
CA ARG A 210 4.97 10.98 -17.22
C ARG A 210 3.97 10.42 -18.24
N GLU A 211 4.32 9.34 -18.90
CA GLU A 211 3.50 8.56 -19.83
C GLU A 211 2.17 8.16 -19.17
N LEU A 212 1.05 8.54 -19.78
CA LEU A 212 -0.28 8.35 -19.19
C LEU A 212 -0.68 6.88 -19.09
N GLY A 213 -0.11 6.04 -19.96
CA GLY A 213 -0.30 4.59 -19.91
C GLY A 213 0.49 3.88 -18.82
N MET A 214 1.32 4.57 -18.04
CA MET A 214 2.04 3.98 -16.90
C MET A 214 1.34 4.31 -15.59
N ASN A 215 1.15 3.30 -14.75
CA ASN A 215 0.54 3.42 -13.43
C ASN A 215 -0.85 4.09 -13.47
N MET A 216 -1.63 3.73 -14.49
CA MET A 216 -3.02 4.13 -14.60
C MET A 216 -3.82 3.43 -13.49
N ALA A 217 -4.62 4.19 -12.75
CA ALA A 217 -5.20 3.73 -11.50
C ALA A 217 -6.42 4.58 -11.09
N PRO A 218 -7.23 4.11 -10.14
CA PRO A 218 -8.43 4.82 -9.68
C PRO A 218 -8.28 6.30 -9.34
N TRP A 219 -7.13 6.73 -8.80
CA TRP A 219 -6.88 8.13 -8.44
C TRP A 219 -6.49 9.03 -9.62
N ASN A 220 -6.34 8.49 -10.84
CA ASN A 220 -6.01 9.26 -12.04
C ASN A 220 -6.90 8.93 -13.26
N PHE A 221 -8.00 8.18 -13.08
CA PHE A 221 -8.96 7.95 -14.17
C PHE A 221 -9.62 9.25 -14.68
N PHE A 222 -9.79 10.24 -13.81
CA PHE A 222 -10.35 11.54 -14.22
C PHE A 222 -9.51 12.26 -15.28
N GLU A 223 -8.20 12.07 -15.28
CA GLU A 223 -7.30 12.71 -16.26
C GLU A 223 -6.97 11.80 -17.44
N ARG A 224 -7.28 10.50 -17.39
CA ARG A 224 -6.82 9.49 -18.36
C ARG A 224 -7.99 8.81 -19.06
N GLU A 225 -8.03 8.92 -20.37
CA GLU A 225 -9.00 8.25 -21.24
C GLU A 225 -8.32 7.14 -22.04
N ILE A 226 -8.88 5.93 -22.00
CA ILE A 226 -8.42 4.79 -22.79
C ILE A 226 -9.11 4.80 -24.15
N PHE A 227 -8.37 4.51 -25.21
CA PHE A 227 -8.94 4.31 -26.54
C PHE A 227 -8.17 3.24 -27.32
N VAL A 228 -8.77 2.74 -28.38
CA VAL A 228 -8.19 1.70 -29.24
C VAL A 228 -7.67 2.35 -30.53
N ARG A 229 -6.44 2.04 -30.94
CA ARG A 229 -5.89 2.42 -32.26
C ARG A 229 -6.13 1.33 -33.32
N GLU A 230 -5.80 1.62 -34.58
CA GLU A 230 -6.12 0.78 -35.76
C GLU A 230 -5.57 -0.66 -35.69
N ASP A 231 -4.62 -0.95 -34.80
CA ASP A 231 -3.98 -2.24 -34.58
C ASP A 231 -4.48 -2.98 -33.32
N ASN A 232 -5.63 -2.58 -32.77
CA ASN A 232 -6.18 -3.06 -31.50
C ASN A 232 -5.30 -2.79 -30.26
N GLN A 233 -4.28 -1.93 -30.38
CA GLN A 233 -3.52 -1.51 -29.20
C GLN A 233 -4.29 -0.49 -28.38
N LEU A 234 -4.18 -0.64 -27.05
CA LEU A 234 -4.75 0.31 -26.11
C LEU A 234 -3.79 1.48 -25.91
N PHE A 235 -4.30 2.69 -26.10
CA PHE A 235 -3.61 3.94 -25.87
C PHE A 235 -4.36 4.76 -24.82
N VAL A 236 -3.65 5.71 -24.22
CA VAL A 236 -4.14 6.62 -23.20
C VAL A 236 -3.83 8.06 -23.61
N ARG A 237 -4.83 8.93 -23.51
CA ARG A 237 -4.69 10.38 -23.68
C ARG A 237 -5.24 11.12 -22.49
N TYR A 238 -4.98 12.43 -22.42
CA TYR A 238 -5.64 13.25 -21.43
C TYR A 238 -7.14 13.32 -21.71
N ARG A 239 -7.94 13.11 -20.66
CA ARG A 239 -9.38 13.36 -20.68
C ARG A 239 -9.71 14.86 -20.51
N THR A 240 -8.80 15.61 -19.90
CA THR A 240 -8.95 17.04 -19.64
C THR A 240 -8.32 17.89 -20.75
N ASN A 241 -8.82 19.12 -20.93
CA ASN A 241 -8.40 20.02 -22.01
C ASN A 241 -7.29 21.01 -21.61
N ASP A 242 -6.86 21.01 -20.35
CA ASP A 242 -5.85 21.93 -19.79
C ASP A 242 -4.41 21.42 -19.94
N ASN A 243 -4.24 20.24 -20.53
CA ASN A 243 -2.94 19.62 -20.76
C ASN A 243 -2.63 19.48 -22.27
N PRO A 244 -1.34 19.45 -22.66
CA PRO A 244 -0.96 19.25 -24.06
C PRO A 244 -1.49 17.93 -24.63
N GLN A 245 -1.86 17.95 -25.91
CA GLN A 245 -2.25 16.74 -26.63
C GLN A 245 -1.11 15.73 -26.62
N ARG A 246 -1.40 14.53 -26.13
CA ARG A 246 -0.47 13.40 -26.08
C ARG A 246 -1.25 12.10 -26.09
N GLU A 247 -0.65 11.09 -26.69
CA GLU A 247 -1.18 9.74 -26.74
C GLU A 247 -0.03 8.77 -26.44
N ASP A 248 -0.14 8.05 -25.33
CA ASP A 248 0.86 7.08 -24.89
C ASP A 248 0.24 5.68 -24.94
N ALA A 249 1.02 4.64 -25.27
CA ALA A 249 0.53 3.27 -25.17
C ALA A 249 0.17 2.94 -23.71
N LEU A 250 -0.92 2.20 -23.47
CA LEU A 250 -1.22 1.64 -22.15
C LEU A 250 -0.16 0.58 -21.81
N VAL A 251 0.70 0.89 -20.85
CA VAL A 251 1.81 0.02 -20.44
C VAL A 251 1.38 -0.89 -19.30
N PHE A 252 0.83 -0.33 -18.23
CA PHE A 252 0.30 -1.11 -17.11
C PHE A 252 -0.76 -0.34 -16.33
N LEU A 253 -1.75 -1.08 -15.84
CA LEU A 253 -2.86 -0.55 -15.04
C LEU A 253 -2.84 -1.21 -13.66
N HIS A 254 -3.02 -0.40 -12.63
CA HIS A 254 -3.13 -0.80 -11.23
C HIS A 254 -4.61 -0.94 -10.85
N PHE A 255 -5.07 -2.18 -10.69
CA PHE A 255 -6.46 -2.52 -10.35
C PHE A 255 -6.76 -2.35 -8.85
N ALA A 256 -6.25 -1.28 -8.24
CA ALA A 256 -6.37 -1.01 -6.82
C ALA A 256 -7.84 -1.02 -6.35
N GLY A 257 -8.12 -1.81 -5.32
CA GLY A 257 -9.42 -1.78 -4.66
C GLY A 257 -10.57 -2.42 -5.42
N TYR A 258 -10.30 -3.17 -6.49
CA TYR A 258 -11.29 -4.02 -7.16
C TYR A 258 -11.65 -5.26 -6.33
N ASP A 259 -12.80 -5.87 -6.64
CA ASP A 259 -13.24 -7.13 -6.06
C ASP A 259 -12.83 -8.31 -6.94
N TYR A 260 -11.63 -8.83 -6.71
CA TYR A 260 -11.08 -9.93 -7.51
C TYR A 260 -11.91 -11.23 -7.43
N GLN A 261 -12.65 -11.46 -6.34
CA GLN A 261 -13.55 -12.61 -6.21
C GLN A 261 -14.74 -12.48 -7.16
N LYS A 262 -15.30 -11.28 -7.30
CA LYS A 262 -16.36 -11.01 -8.28
C LYS A 262 -15.84 -11.00 -9.71
N MET A 263 -14.62 -10.52 -9.94
CA MET A 263 -13.99 -10.56 -11.28
C MET A 263 -13.84 -12.00 -11.80
N LYS A 264 -13.52 -12.95 -10.92
CA LYS A 264 -13.53 -14.39 -11.25
C LYS A 264 -14.89 -14.88 -11.77
N GLU A 265 -15.99 -14.25 -11.37
CA GLU A 265 -17.35 -14.55 -11.82
C GLU A 265 -17.75 -13.73 -13.06
N GLY A 266 -16.82 -12.96 -13.65
CA GLY A 266 -17.09 -12.05 -14.76
C GLY A 266 -17.69 -10.69 -14.33
N ILE A 267 -17.77 -10.41 -13.03
CA ILE A 267 -18.42 -9.22 -12.49
C ILE A 267 -17.37 -8.19 -12.08
N ILE A 268 -17.34 -7.06 -12.78
CA ILE A 268 -16.47 -5.93 -12.43
C ILE A 268 -17.12 -5.14 -11.31
N SER A 269 -16.43 -5.04 -10.17
CA SER A 269 -16.91 -4.29 -9.01
C SER A 269 -15.72 -3.79 -8.18
N ARG A 270 -15.90 -2.68 -7.47
CA ARG A 270 -14.87 -2.09 -6.58
C ARG A 270 -15.31 -2.21 -5.12
N LYS A 271 -14.36 -2.61 -4.26
CA LYS A 271 -14.56 -2.85 -2.83
C LYS A 271 -14.05 -1.72 -1.93
N ARG A 272 -12.92 -1.10 -2.29
CA ARG A 272 -12.19 -0.19 -1.38
C ARG A 272 -12.25 1.28 -1.78
N ILE A 273 -12.56 1.57 -3.03
CA ILE A 273 -12.56 2.93 -3.56
C ILE A 273 -13.97 3.24 -4.07
N GLU A 274 -14.71 3.95 -3.23
CA GLU A 274 -16.12 4.29 -3.43
C GLU A 274 -16.27 5.74 -3.91
N ASN A 275 -17.30 6.02 -4.72
CA ASN A 275 -17.59 7.31 -5.38
C ASN A 275 -16.63 7.71 -6.51
N LEU A 276 -15.97 6.74 -7.12
CA LEU A 276 -15.29 6.99 -8.39
C LEU A 276 -16.33 7.17 -9.48
N GLN A 277 -16.05 8.07 -10.42
CA GLN A 277 -16.83 8.13 -11.64
C GLN A 277 -16.60 6.83 -12.42
N GLU A 278 -17.68 6.29 -12.98
CA GLU A 278 -17.58 5.22 -13.95
C GLU A 278 -17.36 5.86 -15.32
N TYR A 279 -16.23 5.53 -15.93
CA TYR A 279 -15.90 5.94 -17.29
C TYR A 279 -16.01 4.71 -18.19
N ASP A 280 -16.80 4.81 -19.26
CA ASP A 280 -17.10 3.68 -20.15
C ASP A 280 -15.84 3.09 -20.78
N ASP A 281 -14.83 3.92 -21.08
CA ASP A 281 -13.57 3.51 -21.67
C ASP A 281 -12.73 2.59 -20.77
N LEU A 282 -12.94 2.60 -19.46
CA LEU A 282 -12.23 1.69 -18.54
C LEU A 282 -12.53 0.22 -18.84
N SER A 283 -13.71 -0.06 -19.41
CA SER A 283 -14.11 -1.41 -19.82
C SER A 283 -13.12 -2.05 -20.79
N LEU A 284 -12.41 -1.25 -21.60
CA LEU A 284 -11.38 -1.72 -22.54
C LEU A 284 -10.27 -2.48 -21.82
N ALA A 285 -9.79 -1.98 -20.68
CA ALA A 285 -8.73 -2.61 -19.90
C ALA A 285 -9.27 -3.56 -18.80
N THR A 286 -10.37 -3.20 -18.13
CA THR A 286 -10.91 -4.04 -17.05
C THR A 286 -11.46 -5.37 -17.56
N ASN A 287 -12.01 -5.41 -18.78
CA ASN A 287 -12.46 -6.67 -19.38
C ASN A 287 -11.29 -7.62 -19.68
N ILE A 288 -10.13 -7.08 -20.07
CA ILE A 288 -8.92 -7.89 -20.31
C ILE A 288 -8.45 -8.52 -19.01
N TYR A 289 -8.31 -7.72 -17.94
CA TYR A 289 -7.87 -8.24 -16.65
C TYR A 289 -8.88 -9.23 -16.04
N CYS A 290 -10.18 -8.96 -16.17
CA CYS A 290 -11.24 -9.87 -15.75
C CYS A 290 -11.11 -11.24 -16.45
N LYS A 291 -10.90 -11.24 -17.77
CA LYS A 291 -10.64 -12.47 -18.54
C LYS A 291 -9.39 -13.20 -18.08
N ALA A 292 -8.30 -12.48 -17.77
CA ALA A 292 -7.08 -13.08 -17.24
C ALA A 292 -7.32 -13.78 -15.88
N ILE A 293 -8.07 -13.15 -14.97
CA ILE A 293 -8.46 -13.77 -13.68
C ILE A 293 -9.27 -15.06 -13.93
N ILE A 294 -10.23 -15.03 -14.85
CA ILE A 294 -11.05 -16.21 -15.20
C ILE A 294 -10.18 -17.32 -15.80
N GLN A 295 -9.29 -16.99 -16.74
CA GLN A 295 -8.39 -17.95 -17.39
C GLN A 295 -7.44 -18.62 -16.38
N HIS A 296 -6.98 -17.86 -15.38
CA HIS A 296 -6.09 -18.35 -14.32
C HIS A 296 -6.81 -18.68 -13.01
N GLN A 297 -8.12 -18.97 -13.07
CA GLN A 297 -8.95 -19.19 -11.90
C GLN A 297 -8.40 -20.28 -10.95
N ALA A 298 -7.89 -21.40 -11.49
CA ALA A 298 -7.34 -22.48 -10.66
C ALA A 298 -6.17 -22.00 -9.79
N THR A 299 -5.29 -21.17 -10.36
CA THR A 299 -4.16 -20.55 -9.64
C THR A 299 -4.65 -19.53 -8.61
N PHE A 300 -5.65 -18.72 -8.96
CA PHE A 300 -6.24 -17.74 -8.06
C PHE A 300 -6.93 -18.40 -6.85
N ASP A 301 -7.78 -19.40 -7.10
CA ASP A 301 -8.57 -20.10 -6.08
C ASP A 301 -7.72 -20.90 -5.11
N LYS A 302 -6.56 -21.40 -5.56
CA LYS A 302 -5.60 -22.13 -4.72
C LYS A 302 -5.18 -21.34 -3.48
N TYR A 303 -5.01 -20.02 -3.61
CA TYR A 303 -4.40 -19.20 -2.55
C TYR A 303 -5.40 -18.28 -1.85
N ILE A 304 -6.42 -17.80 -2.55
CA ILE A 304 -7.26 -16.68 -2.09
C ILE A 304 -8.01 -16.94 -0.77
N SER A 305 -8.22 -18.20 -0.40
CA SER A 305 -8.86 -18.62 0.84
C SER A 305 -7.93 -18.63 2.06
N TYR A 306 -6.61 -18.51 1.86
CA TYR A 306 -5.67 -18.56 2.97
C TYR A 306 -5.82 -17.36 3.92
N PRO A 307 -5.85 -17.60 5.25
CA PRO A 307 -5.94 -16.51 6.22
C PRO A 307 -4.58 -15.87 6.44
N TYR A 308 -4.52 -14.54 6.47
CA TYR A 308 -3.28 -13.81 6.80
C TYR A 308 -2.80 -14.15 8.22
N SER A 309 -1.54 -14.57 8.37
CA SER A 309 -1.06 -15.18 9.63
C SER A 309 -1.00 -14.19 10.79
N TYR A 310 -0.69 -12.91 10.52
CA TYR A 310 -0.57 -11.89 11.56
C TYR A 310 -1.89 -11.18 11.87
N ALA A 311 -3.04 -11.72 11.44
CA ALA A 311 -4.35 -11.11 11.67
C ALA A 311 -4.91 -11.35 13.10
N THR A 312 -4.37 -12.32 13.82
CA THR A 312 -4.90 -12.80 15.10
C THR A 312 -3.81 -13.02 16.14
N TYR A 313 -4.17 -12.95 17.41
CA TYR A 313 -3.36 -13.47 18.51
C TYR A 313 -3.32 -15.01 18.48
N ASN A 314 -2.44 -15.62 19.28
CA ASN A 314 -2.24 -17.09 19.31
C ASN A 314 -3.49 -17.89 19.67
N ASN A 315 -4.49 -17.27 20.30
CA ASN A 315 -5.78 -17.90 20.63
C ASN A 315 -6.88 -17.69 19.57
N GLY A 316 -6.56 -17.03 18.44
CA GLY A 316 -7.51 -16.70 17.37
C GLY A 316 -8.27 -15.39 17.55
N ASP A 317 -8.08 -14.66 18.66
CA ASP A 317 -8.67 -13.33 18.81
C ASP A 317 -8.13 -12.39 17.72
N ARG A 318 -9.01 -11.59 17.10
CA ARG A 318 -8.59 -10.62 16.07
C ARG A 318 -7.72 -9.51 16.66
N ILE A 319 -6.64 -9.17 15.95
CA ILE A 319 -5.85 -7.96 16.20
C ILE A 319 -6.46 -6.81 15.39
N ALA A 320 -7.13 -5.87 16.06
CA ALA A 320 -7.69 -4.68 15.43
C ALA A 320 -6.62 -3.62 15.18
N SER A 321 -6.83 -2.71 14.23
CA SER A 321 -5.87 -1.63 13.94
C SER A 321 -5.57 -0.77 15.18
N PHE A 322 -6.57 -0.54 16.03
CA PHE A 322 -6.37 0.16 17.31
C PHE A 322 -5.43 -0.58 18.27
N HIS A 323 -5.46 -1.93 18.29
CA HIS A 323 -4.54 -2.72 19.13
C HIS A 323 -3.10 -2.57 18.64
N ARG A 324 -2.87 -2.65 17.32
CA ARG A 324 -1.55 -2.49 16.71
C ARG A 324 -0.93 -1.14 17.05
N ARG A 325 -1.72 -0.08 16.97
CA ARG A 325 -1.29 1.28 17.29
C ARG A 325 -1.07 1.50 18.79
N LEU A 326 -1.90 0.92 19.66
CA LEU A 326 -1.61 0.92 21.09
C LEU A 326 -0.30 0.20 21.40
N TYR A 327 -0.02 -0.94 20.78
CA TYR A 327 1.26 -1.62 20.93
C TYR A 327 2.42 -0.73 20.51
N HIS A 328 2.32 -0.05 19.37
CA HIS A 328 3.33 0.93 18.94
C HIS A 328 3.55 2.04 19.99
N GLY A 329 2.49 2.63 20.53
CA GLY A 329 2.62 3.62 21.59
C GLY A 329 3.29 3.07 22.86
N MET A 330 3.08 1.78 23.16
CA MET A 330 3.76 1.11 24.28
C MET A 330 5.25 0.93 23.99
N THR A 331 5.64 0.57 22.77
CA THR A 331 7.05 0.43 22.40
C THR A 331 7.78 1.78 22.39
N GLU A 332 7.13 2.86 21.93
CA GLU A 332 7.65 4.23 22.06
C GLU A 332 7.84 4.66 23.52
N ALA A 333 6.97 4.19 24.43
CA ALA A 333 7.11 4.42 25.87
C ALA A 333 8.19 3.53 26.54
N GLY A 334 8.99 2.78 25.76
CA GLY A 334 10.05 1.91 26.25
C GLY A 334 9.55 0.58 26.82
N ILE A 335 8.31 0.20 26.54
CA ILE A 335 7.72 -1.05 27.03
C ILE A 335 7.81 -2.11 25.93
N SER A 336 8.65 -3.11 26.17
CA SER A 336 8.82 -4.25 25.26
C SER A 336 7.99 -5.46 25.67
N TYR A 337 7.47 -6.18 24.70
CA TYR A 337 6.84 -7.49 24.88
C TYR A 337 7.68 -8.54 24.16
N ALA A 338 7.98 -9.66 24.82
CA ALA A 338 8.78 -10.73 24.21
C ALA A 338 8.07 -11.34 22.98
N ASP A 339 6.76 -11.57 23.09
CA ASP A 339 5.89 -11.96 21.97
C ASP A 339 4.58 -11.15 22.07
N PRO A 340 4.31 -10.22 21.14
CA PRO A 340 3.08 -9.44 21.16
C PRO A 340 1.85 -10.25 20.71
N PHE A 341 2.02 -11.40 20.06
CA PHE A 341 0.94 -12.30 19.66
C PHE A 341 0.49 -13.24 20.80
N ALA A 342 1.29 -13.39 21.85
CA ALA A 342 1.00 -14.26 23.00
C ALA A 342 -0.20 -13.81 23.84
N THR A 343 -0.90 -14.77 24.44
CA THR A 343 -2.16 -14.56 25.18
C THR A 343 -2.09 -14.93 26.66
N ASP A 344 -0.88 -15.23 27.15
CA ASP A 344 -0.59 -15.61 28.53
C ASP A 344 -0.75 -14.45 29.52
N LYS A 345 -0.54 -14.74 30.80
CA LYS A 345 -0.51 -13.69 31.83
C LYS A 345 0.63 -12.69 31.54
N ASN A 346 0.35 -11.41 31.74
CA ASN A 346 1.30 -10.29 31.57
C ASN A 346 1.69 -9.97 30.11
N THR A 347 1.04 -10.55 29.11
CA THR A 347 1.22 -10.15 27.71
C THR A 347 0.42 -8.89 27.36
N PHE A 348 0.70 -8.27 26.21
CA PHE A 348 -0.07 -7.16 25.66
C PHE A 348 -1.56 -7.52 25.53
N HIS A 349 -1.87 -8.70 24.99
CA HIS A 349 -3.23 -9.23 24.89
C HIS A 349 -3.95 -9.24 26.25
N SER A 350 -3.29 -9.72 27.31
CA SER A 350 -3.89 -9.78 28.65
C SER A 350 -4.25 -8.38 29.19
N GLN A 351 -3.49 -7.35 28.82
CA GLN A 351 -3.75 -5.96 29.24
C GLN A 351 -4.96 -5.37 28.52
N ILE A 352 -5.04 -5.50 27.19
CA ILE A 352 -6.18 -5.01 26.41
C ILE A 352 -7.46 -5.79 26.72
N LYS A 353 -7.34 -7.10 27.01
CA LYS A 353 -8.46 -7.96 27.41
C LYS A 353 -9.08 -7.52 28.74
N LYS A 354 -8.25 -7.14 29.73
CA LYS A 354 -8.73 -6.56 31.01
C LYS A 354 -9.52 -5.26 30.80
N LYS A 355 -9.29 -4.55 29.69
CA LYS A 355 -10.03 -3.33 29.31
C LYS A 355 -11.21 -3.59 28.37
N LYS A 356 -11.59 -4.85 28.16
CA LYS A 356 -12.71 -5.27 27.30
C LYS A 356 -12.56 -4.78 25.85
N MET A 357 -11.32 -4.69 25.35
CA MET A 357 -11.02 -4.27 23.97
C MET A 357 -11.04 -5.42 22.96
N ILE A 358 -11.22 -6.67 23.40
CA ILE A 358 -11.41 -7.83 22.54
C ILE A 358 -12.91 -7.98 22.26
N ILE A 359 -13.30 -7.84 20.99
CA ILE A 359 -14.68 -7.91 20.52
C ILE A 359 -14.76 -8.81 19.27
N SER A 360 -15.92 -9.42 19.05
CA SER A 360 -16.15 -10.29 17.89
C SER A 360 -16.36 -9.54 16.58
N THR A 361 -16.80 -8.28 16.64
CA THR A 361 -17.08 -7.45 15.46
C THR A 361 -15.80 -6.82 14.90
N ASN A 362 -15.63 -6.89 13.58
CA ASN A 362 -14.52 -6.21 12.90
C ASN A 362 -14.82 -4.72 12.70
N ILE A 363 -14.36 -3.90 13.64
CA ILE A 363 -14.53 -2.43 13.60
C ILE A 363 -13.65 -1.75 12.56
N ASP A 364 -12.57 -2.37 12.08
CA ASP A 364 -11.67 -1.77 11.08
C ASP A 364 -12.35 -1.62 9.71
N LYS A 365 -13.45 -2.37 9.49
CA LYS A 365 -14.30 -2.22 8.29
C LYS A 365 -15.28 -1.04 8.39
N LEU A 366 -15.42 -0.43 9.57
CA LEU A 366 -16.35 0.68 9.78
C LEU A 366 -15.69 2.02 9.42
N ASN A 367 -16.45 2.89 8.77
CA ASN A 367 -16.04 4.23 8.35
C ASN A 367 -17.21 5.22 8.49
N LYS A 368 -16.95 6.52 8.22
CA LYS A 368 -17.97 7.58 8.36
C LYS A 368 -19.25 7.35 7.53
N ARG A 369 -19.21 6.49 6.51
CA ARG A 369 -20.33 6.25 5.59
C ARG A 369 -21.17 5.04 5.99
N ASN A 370 -20.59 4.01 6.61
CA ASN A 370 -21.30 2.79 7.00
C ASN A 370 -21.63 2.70 8.50
N ILE A 371 -21.15 3.62 9.33
CA ILE A 371 -21.58 3.72 10.72
C ILE A 371 -22.99 4.35 10.75
N GLU A 372 -23.93 3.65 11.37
CA GLU A 372 -25.29 4.14 11.52
C GLU A 372 -25.35 5.39 12.41
N GLY A 373 -26.15 6.37 11.98
CA GLY A 373 -26.42 7.60 12.73
C GLY A 373 -25.20 8.51 12.94
N VAL A 374 -24.19 8.45 12.06
CA VAL A 374 -22.98 9.29 12.15
C VAL A 374 -23.31 10.77 12.28
N ASP A 375 -24.26 11.30 11.52
CA ASP A 375 -24.57 12.73 11.58
C ASP A 375 -25.25 13.12 12.88
N LYS A 376 -26.09 12.26 13.45
CA LYS A 376 -26.63 12.44 14.80
C LYS A 376 -25.51 12.43 15.84
N LYS A 377 -24.57 11.50 15.75
CA LYS A 377 -23.39 11.42 16.64
C LYS A 377 -22.51 12.67 16.52
N LYS A 378 -22.22 13.14 15.31
CA LYS A 378 -21.49 14.40 15.07
C LYS A 378 -22.20 15.60 15.69
N ARG A 379 -23.52 15.70 15.55
CA ARG A 379 -24.32 16.77 16.16
C ARG A 379 -24.24 16.72 17.70
N MET A 380 -24.32 15.54 18.31
CA MET A 380 -24.15 15.39 19.76
C MET A 380 -22.77 15.85 20.22
N ILE A 381 -21.72 15.50 19.49
CA ILE A 381 -20.36 15.98 19.75
C ILE A 381 -20.31 17.51 19.63
N GLY A 382 -20.91 18.10 18.59
CA GLY A 382 -20.99 19.56 18.44
C GLY A 382 -21.67 20.27 19.62
N ILE A 383 -22.74 19.67 20.17
CA ILE A 383 -23.41 20.17 21.38
C ILE A 383 -22.46 20.11 22.58
N LEU A 384 -21.74 19.00 22.78
CA LEU A 384 -20.75 18.88 23.85
C LEU A 384 -19.67 19.96 23.74
N PHE A 385 -19.08 20.16 22.56
CA PHE A 385 -18.08 21.21 22.33
C PHE A 385 -18.63 22.61 22.55
N SER A 386 -19.90 22.85 22.18
CA SER A 386 -20.58 24.14 22.44
C SER A 386 -20.78 24.39 23.94
N LEU A 387 -21.11 23.36 24.71
CA LEU A 387 -21.22 23.45 26.17
C LEU A 387 -19.85 23.70 26.82
N LEU A 388 -18.81 22.97 26.39
CA LEU A 388 -17.44 23.19 26.85
C LEU A 388 -16.99 24.63 26.59
N TYR A 389 -17.27 25.17 25.40
CA TYR A 389 -16.97 26.57 25.08
C TYR A 389 -17.65 27.55 26.05
N ARG A 390 -18.94 27.36 26.35
CA ARG A 390 -19.69 28.21 27.28
C ARG A 390 -19.10 28.21 28.70
N VAL A 391 -18.63 27.05 29.16
CA VAL A 391 -18.05 26.90 30.51
C VAL A 391 -16.63 27.44 30.58
N MET A 392 -15.81 27.18 29.56
CA MET A 392 -14.39 27.50 29.58
C MET A 392 -14.07 28.94 29.17
N GLY A 393 -14.93 29.54 28.33
CA GLY A 393 -14.64 30.79 27.63
C GLY A 393 -13.57 30.61 26.54
N TYR A 394 -13.46 31.62 25.66
CA TYR A 394 -12.66 31.56 24.43
C TYR A 394 -11.20 31.13 24.66
N LYS A 395 -10.47 31.80 25.58
CA LYS A 395 -9.05 31.55 25.80
C LYS A 395 -8.77 30.09 26.19
N ARG A 396 -9.49 29.57 27.20
CA ARG A 396 -9.29 28.21 27.70
C ARG A 396 -9.76 27.17 26.68
N TYR A 397 -10.89 27.42 26.01
CA TYR A 397 -11.39 26.51 24.97
C TYR A 397 -10.42 26.44 23.79
N SER A 398 -9.86 27.56 23.33
CA SER A 398 -8.88 27.56 22.24
C SER A 398 -7.64 26.73 22.58
N LEU A 399 -7.12 26.86 23.80
CA LEU A 399 -6.00 26.03 24.30
C LEU A 399 -6.39 24.56 24.40
N PHE A 400 -7.62 24.26 24.84
CA PHE A 400 -8.13 22.89 24.87
C PHE A 400 -8.20 22.28 23.47
N ILE A 401 -8.73 22.99 22.47
CA ILE A 401 -8.77 22.50 21.08
C ILE A 401 -7.36 22.24 20.55
N LYS A 402 -6.39 23.13 20.83
CA LYS A 402 -4.98 22.89 20.47
C LYS A 402 -4.44 21.61 21.11
N SER A 403 -4.81 21.33 22.36
CA SER A 403 -4.38 20.11 23.05
C SER A 403 -4.98 18.83 22.46
N LEU A 404 -6.13 18.90 21.77
CA LEU A 404 -6.78 17.71 21.17
C LEU A 404 -5.96 17.07 20.05
N TYR A 405 -5.02 17.80 19.45
CA TYR A 405 -4.09 17.21 18.48
C TYR A 405 -3.25 16.09 19.12
N ASN A 406 -2.92 16.18 20.40
CA ASN A 406 -2.21 15.12 21.14
C ASN A 406 -3.09 13.88 21.42
N TYR A 407 -4.35 13.87 21.00
CA TYR A 407 -5.28 12.76 21.23
C TYR A 407 -5.88 12.22 19.93
N CYS A 408 -5.45 12.71 18.76
CA CYS A 408 -5.98 12.25 17.48
C CYS A 408 -5.37 10.91 17.02
N ARG A 409 -4.16 10.58 17.50
CA ARG A 409 -3.43 9.35 17.15
C ARG A 409 -3.67 8.24 18.18
N PRO A 410 -4.08 7.03 17.78
CA PRO A 410 -4.37 5.92 18.71
C PRO A 410 -3.25 5.54 19.69
N GLU A 411 -2.00 5.59 19.27
CA GLU A 411 -0.79 5.31 20.05
C GLU A 411 -0.62 6.26 21.24
N LEU A 412 -1.23 7.45 21.21
CA LEU A 412 -1.23 8.38 22.34
C LEU A 412 -2.25 7.99 23.43
N HIS A 413 -3.02 6.92 23.22
CA HIS A 413 -4.02 6.39 24.16
C HIS A 413 -3.50 5.23 25.02
N THR A 414 -2.19 5.08 25.16
CA THR A 414 -1.56 4.06 26.03
C THR A 414 -2.04 4.14 27.48
N PHE A 415 -2.45 5.32 27.95
CA PHE A 415 -3.04 5.54 29.28
C PHE A 415 -4.27 4.65 29.58
N LEU A 416 -4.93 4.11 28.55
CA LEU A 416 -6.05 3.19 28.71
C LEU A 416 -5.62 1.85 29.32
N ILE A 417 -4.39 1.39 29.03
CA ILE A 417 -3.87 0.08 29.40
C ILE A 417 -2.65 0.16 30.33
N TYR A 418 -1.89 1.25 30.26
CA TYR A 418 -0.69 1.49 31.04
C TYR A 418 -0.78 2.83 31.77
N LYS A 419 -0.65 2.83 33.09
CA LYS A 419 -0.55 4.09 33.85
C LYS A 419 0.88 4.58 33.76
N THR A 420 1.14 5.61 32.96
CA THR A 420 2.33 6.44 33.14
C THR A 420 2.34 6.98 34.56
N LYS A 421 3.44 6.76 35.30
CA LYS A 421 3.71 7.54 36.51
C LYS A 421 3.99 8.96 36.02
N HIS A 422 2.97 9.81 36.01
CA HIS A 422 3.13 11.24 35.75
C HIS A 422 3.97 11.89 36.84
#